data_AF-A0A2R6KW87-F1
#
_entry.id   AF-A0A2R6KW87-F1
#
_cell.length_a   1.000
_cell.length_b   1.000
_cell.length_c   1.000
_cell.angle_alpha   90.00
_cell.angle_beta   90.00
_cell.angle_gamma   90.00
#
_symmetry.space_group_name_H-M   'P 1'
#
loop_
_entity.id
_entity.type
_entity.pdbx_description
1 polymer ?
#
loop_
_entity_poly.entity_id
_entity_poly.type
_entity_poly.pdbx_seq_one_letter_code
_entity_poly.pdbx_strand_id
1 'polypeptide(L)'
;DRGEFLLLDINTRPWKWIGLPVAAGLNLPLAAYTSVTDLRYEPDPAADTRWVSLRDYLELQATIEGVRDRFDRGTWEALLSGAFEDRDDLTTGVYRPSDPGPAAKLLVTAFADREYYCAC
;
A
#
# COMPACT_ATOMS: atom_id res chain seq x y z
N ASP A 1 19.37 16.87 -14.18
CA ASP A 1 18.94 17.73 -13.08
C ASP A 1 18.30 16.93 -11.98
N ARG A 2 18.88 16.95 -10.77
CA ARG A 2 18.12 16.54 -9.59
C ARG A 2 17.69 17.83 -8.90
N GLY A 3 16.40 18.10 -9.03
CA GLY A 3 15.74 19.28 -8.54
C GLY A 3 15.83 19.43 -7.03
N GLU A 4 15.67 20.67 -6.61
CA GLU A 4 15.53 21.07 -5.22
C GLU A 4 14.37 20.31 -4.56
N PHE A 5 14.62 19.70 -3.40
CA PHE A 5 13.58 19.04 -2.61
C PHE A 5 12.97 20.06 -1.66
N LEU A 6 11.65 20.22 -1.71
CA LEU A 6 10.90 21.10 -0.83
C LEU A 6 10.09 20.27 0.18
N LEU A 7 10.13 20.67 1.45
CA LEU A 7 9.22 20.13 2.46
C LEU A 7 7.81 20.68 2.20
N LEU A 8 6.89 19.82 1.78
CA LEU A 8 5.50 20.19 1.54
C LEU A 8 4.65 20.07 2.80
N ASP A 9 4.80 18.96 3.53
CA ASP A 9 4.00 18.66 4.73
C ASP A 9 4.64 17.51 5.55
N ILE A 10 4.25 17.39 6.83
CA ILE A 10 4.53 16.25 7.69
C ILE A 10 3.21 15.61 8.11
N ASN A 11 2.92 14.43 7.58
CA ASN A 11 1.75 13.66 7.96
C ASN A 11 1.96 13.00 9.32
N THR A 12 1.20 13.41 10.34
CA THR A 12 1.33 12.91 11.73
C THR A 12 0.54 11.62 11.99
N ARG A 13 0.05 10.96 10.94
CA ARG A 13 -0.76 9.73 11.02
C ARG A 13 -0.28 8.70 10.01
N PRO A 14 -0.43 7.39 10.31
CA PRO A 14 -0.16 6.33 9.34
C PRO A 14 -1.00 6.52 8.08
N TRP A 15 -0.40 6.30 6.92
CA TRP A 15 -1.03 6.51 5.63
C TRP A 15 -1.39 5.17 4.96
N LYS A 16 -2.20 5.19 3.89
CA LYS A 16 -2.76 3.98 3.25
C LYS A 16 -1.73 2.97 2.74
N TRP A 17 -0.48 3.40 2.61
CA TRP A 17 0.66 2.60 2.14
C TRP A 17 1.54 2.12 3.30
N ILE A 18 1.04 2.09 4.55
CA ILE A 18 1.78 1.57 5.72
C ILE A 18 2.27 0.12 5.53
N GLY A 19 1.63 -0.65 4.63
CA GLY A 19 2.12 -1.97 4.24
C GLY A 19 3.47 -1.95 3.52
N LEU A 20 3.83 -0.87 2.82
CA LEU A 20 5.12 -0.75 2.12
C LEU A 20 6.32 -0.77 3.07
N PRO A 21 6.42 0.12 4.09
CA PRO A 21 7.54 0.07 5.00
C PRO A 21 7.60 -1.28 5.72
N VAL A 22 6.45 -1.87 6.10
CA VAL A 22 6.40 -3.20 6.73
C VAL A 22 7.01 -4.27 5.80
N ALA A 23 6.56 -4.35 4.55
CA ALA A 23 7.08 -5.30 3.56
C ALA A 23 8.56 -5.04 3.23
N ALA A 24 9.01 -3.79 3.33
CA ALA A 24 10.42 -3.43 3.19
C ALA A 24 11.29 -3.72 4.42
N GLY A 25 10.77 -4.37 5.47
CA GLY A 25 11.52 -4.68 6.71
C GLY A 25 11.43 -3.63 7.82
N LEU A 26 10.70 -2.53 7.58
CA LEU A 26 10.47 -1.44 8.51
C LEU A 26 9.05 -1.51 9.11
N ASN A 27 8.86 -2.33 10.13
CA ASN A 27 7.60 -2.49 10.85
C ASN A 27 7.30 -1.27 11.74
N LEU A 28 6.85 -0.18 11.11
CA LEU A 28 6.49 1.07 11.79
C LEU A 28 5.38 0.91 12.84
N PRO A 29 4.34 0.05 12.64
CA PRO A 29 3.39 -0.26 13.71
C PRO A 29 4.05 -0.86 14.95
N LEU A 30 4.97 -1.82 14.78
CA LEU A 30 5.73 -2.38 15.90
C LEU A 30 6.64 -1.32 16.53
N ALA A 31 7.33 -0.50 15.74
CA ALA A 31 8.14 0.60 16.25
C ALA A 31 7.32 1.56 17.14
N ALA A 32 6.13 1.95 16.68
CA ALA A 32 5.20 2.78 17.44
C ALA A 32 4.68 2.10 18.71
N TYR A 33 4.48 0.78 18.70
CA TYR A 33 4.12 0.02 19.90
C TYR A 33 5.28 -0.06 20.90
N THR A 34 6.50 -0.31 20.42
CA THR A 34 7.70 -0.38 21.27
C THR A 34 8.10 0.97 21.87
N SER A 35 7.73 2.10 21.26
CA SER A 35 8.04 3.43 21.81
C SER A 35 7.26 3.78 23.08
N VAL A 36 6.20 3.03 23.38
CA VAL A 36 5.34 3.22 24.56
C VAL A 36 5.32 2.00 25.48
N THR A 37 6.19 1.00 25.24
CA THR A 37 6.31 -0.22 26.04
C THR A 37 7.79 -0.49 26.36
N ASP A 38 8.06 -1.50 27.18
CA ASP A 38 9.45 -1.92 27.51
C ASP A 38 10.08 -2.84 26.44
N LEU A 39 9.36 -3.09 25.33
CA LEU A 39 9.87 -3.90 24.24
C LEU A 39 10.90 -3.13 23.42
N ARG A 40 11.80 -3.89 22.78
CA ARG A 40 12.77 -3.35 21.83
C ARG A 40 12.43 -3.85 20.43
N TYR A 41 12.52 -2.95 19.47
CA TYR A 41 12.39 -3.26 18.06
C TYR A 41 13.66 -2.80 17.34
N GLU A 42 14.30 -3.74 16.64
CA GLU A 42 15.39 -3.46 15.71
C GLU A 42 14.87 -3.76 14.30
N PRO A 43 14.88 -2.80 13.37
CA PRO A 43 14.40 -3.02 12.02
C PRO A 43 15.37 -3.87 11.21
N ASP A 44 14.84 -4.63 10.27
CA ASP A 44 15.65 -5.28 9.25
C ASP A 44 16.20 -4.24 8.26
N PRO A 45 17.29 -4.56 7.53
CA PRO A 45 17.73 -3.72 6.43
C PRO A 45 16.61 -3.50 5.41
N ALA A 46 16.41 -2.25 5.00
CA ALA A 46 15.36 -1.91 4.07
C ALA A 46 15.54 -2.64 2.73
N ALA A 47 14.50 -3.35 2.29
CA ALA A 47 14.47 -4.07 1.02
C ALA A 47 13.76 -3.27 -0.09
N ASP A 48 14.21 -3.47 -1.34
CA ASP A 48 13.53 -2.90 -2.51
C ASP A 48 12.15 -3.55 -2.70
N THR A 49 11.12 -2.82 -2.31
CA THR A 49 9.73 -3.31 -2.28
C THR A 49 8.82 -2.42 -3.12
N ARG A 50 7.88 -3.03 -3.84
CA ARG A 50 6.86 -2.31 -4.62
C ARG A 50 5.54 -2.23 -3.85
N TRP A 51 4.87 -1.10 -3.96
CA TRP A 51 3.51 -0.92 -3.44
C TRP A 51 2.57 -0.50 -4.57
N VAL A 52 1.35 -1.04 -4.57
CA VAL A 52 0.32 -0.66 -5.54
C VAL A 52 -1.05 -0.40 -4.91
N SER A 53 -1.65 0.73 -5.26
CA SER A 53 -3.08 0.93 -5.13
C SER A 53 -3.77 0.25 -6.31
N LEU A 54 -4.28 -0.97 -6.12
CA LEU A 54 -4.83 -1.76 -7.23
C LEU A 54 -5.98 -1.05 -7.95
N ARG A 55 -6.86 -0.37 -7.21
CA ARG A 55 -7.94 0.46 -7.77
C ARG A 55 -7.38 1.53 -8.70
N ASP A 56 -6.49 2.37 -8.18
CA ASP A 56 -5.99 3.54 -8.92
C ASP A 56 -5.11 3.11 -10.10
N TYR A 57 -4.37 2.00 -9.94
CA TYR A 57 -3.58 1.41 -11.02
C TYR A 57 -4.45 0.89 -12.17
N LEU A 58 -5.54 0.18 -11.87
CA LEU A 58 -6.50 -0.29 -12.88
C LEU A 58 -7.23 0.89 -13.54
N GLU A 59 -7.65 1.89 -12.78
CA GLU A 59 -8.28 3.11 -13.31
C GLU A 59 -7.34 3.84 -14.27
N LEU A 60 -6.08 4.01 -13.87
CA LEU A 60 -5.05 4.64 -14.70
C LEU A 60 -4.79 3.86 -15.99
N GLN A 61 -4.72 2.53 -15.92
CA GLN A 61 -4.55 1.66 -17.08
C GLN A 61 -5.77 1.67 -18.03
N ALA A 62 -6.98 1.84 -17.49
CA ALA A 62 -8.22 1.84 -18.26
C ALA A 62 -8.53 3.19 -18.92
N THR A 63 -8.08 4.29 -18.33
CA THR A 63 -8.54 5.64 -18.71
C THR A 63 -7.46 6.53 -19.32
N ILE A 64 -6.18 6.28 -19.05
CA ILE A 64 -5.09 7.12 -19.53
C ILE A 64 -4.39 6.44 -20.71
N GLU A 65 -4.52 7.03 -21.89
CA GLU A 65 -3.86 6.53 -23.09
C GLU A 65 -2.32 6.54 -22.97
N GLY A 66 -1.68 5.51 -23.50
CA GLY A 66 -0.22 5.41 -23.56
C GLY A 66 0.47 4.98 -22.26
N VAL A 67 -0.27 4.75 -21.17
CA VAL A 67 0.32 4.12 -19.98
C VAL A 67 0.63 2.65 -20.30
N ARG A 68 1.90 2.29 -20.13
CA ARG A 68 2.35 0.89 -20.22
C ARG A 68 2.15 0.19 -18.88
N ASP A 69 1.60 -1.02 -18.94
CA ASP A 69 1.58 -1.93 -17.80
C ASP A 69 3.01 -2.22 -17.29
N ARG A 70 3.21 -2.00 -15.99
CA ARG A 70 4.43 -2.30 -15.24
C ARG A 70 4.41 -3.67 -14.60
N PHE A 71 3.29 -4.38 -14.64
CA PHE A 71 3.17 -5.74 -14.13
C PHE A 71 3.27 -6.75 -15.27
N ASP A 72 4.05 -7.79 -15.01
CA ASP A 72 4.06 -8.98 -15.85
C ASP A 72 2.90 -9.92 -15.46
N ARG A 73 2.73 -10.96 -16.25
CA ARG A 73 1.69 -11.97 -16.01
C ARG A 73 1.80 -12.62 -14.63
N GLY A 74 3.01 -12.95 -14.18
CA GLY A 74 3.23 -13.59 -12.88
C GLY A 74 2.85 -12.69 -11.71
N THR A 75 3.08 -11.39 -11.84
CA THR A 75 2.65 -10.38 -10.87
C THR A 75 1.12 -10.31 -10.80
N TRP A 76 0.45 -10.32 -11.95
CA TRP A 76 -1.02 -10.37 -12.00
C TRP A 76 -1.60 -11.64 -11.37
N GLU A 77 -1.04 -12.80 -11.69
CA GLU A 77 -1.47 -14.08 -11.12
C GLU A 77 -1.25 -14.11 -9.60
N ALA A 78 -0.13 -13.57 -9.11
CA ALA A 78 0.14 -13.46 -7.67
C ALA A 78 -0.84 -12.51 -6.96
N LEU A 79 -1.18 -11.36 -7.58
CA LEU A 79 -2.17 -10.44 -7.04
C LEU A 79 -3.55 -11.10 -6.95
N LEU A 80 -4.02 -11.73 -8.03
CA LEU A 80 -5.37 -12.31 -8.10
C LEU A 80 -5.54 -13.57 -7.23
N SER A 81 -4.49 -14.36 -7.07
CA SER A 81 -4.51 -15.54 -6.20
C SER A 81 -4.29 -15.23 -4.72
N GLY A 82 -3.78 -14.04 -4.41
CA GLY A 82 -3.35 -13.66 -3.07
C GLY A 82 -1.95 -14.12 -2.67
N ALA A 83 -1.26 -14.87 -3.53
CA ALA A 83 0.11 -15.35 -3.29
C ALA A 83 1.15 -14.23 -3.10
N PHE A 84 0.80 -12.98 -3.40
CA PHE A 84 1.64 -11.83 -3.11
C PHE A 84 1.77 -11.50 -1.61
N GLU A 85 0.88 -11.99 -0.74
CA GLU A 85 0.99 -11.75 0.70
C GLU A 85 2.16 -12.51 1.35
N ASP A 86 2.64 -13.57 0.70
CA ASP A 86 3.82 -14.34 1.12
C ASP A 86 5.13 -13.84 0.48
N ARG A 87 5.10 -12.66 -0.16
CA ARG A 87 6.24 -12.07 -0.88
C ARG A 87 6.63 -10.72 -0.26
N ASP A 88 7.93 -10.49 -0.21
CA ASP A 88 8.49 -9.23 0.31
C ASP A 88 8.71 -8.17 -0.78
N ASP A 89 8.61 -8.53 -2.07
CA ASP A 89 8.89 -7.61 -3.19
C ASP A 89 7.68 -6.83 -3.70
N LEU A 90 6.47 -7.19 -3.25
CA LEU A 90 5.22 -6.59 -3.67
C LEU A 90 4.20 -6.58 -2.54
N THR A 91 3.65 -5.41 -2.30
CA THR A 91 2.54 -5.23 -1.38
C THR A 91 1.49 -4.31 -2.01
N THR A 92 0.32 -4.23 -1.38
CA THR A 92 -0.85 -3.52 -1.90
C THR A 92 -1.35 -2.50 -0.88
N GLY A 93 -2.20 -1.58 -1.33
CA GLY A 93 -2.92 -0.66 -0.45
C GLY A 93 -4.06 -1.36 0.30
N VAL A 94 -5.29 -1.13 -0.17
CA VAL A 94 -6.52 -1.59 0.49
C VAL A 94 -6.84 -3.07 0.20
N TYR A 95 -6.37 -3.60 -0.92
CA TYR A 95 -6.63 -4.98 -1.32
C TYR A 95 -5.77 -5.97 -0.54
N ARG A 96 -6.38 -6.76 0.35
CA ARG A 96 -5.73 -7.83 1.13
C ARG A 96 -6.64 -9.06 1.16
N PRO A 97 -6.30 -10.16 0.49
CA PRO A 97 -7.06 -11.41 0.60
C PRO A 97 -7.23 -11.92 2.04
N SER A 98 -6.21 -11.78 2.90
CA SER A 98 -6.31 -12.18 4.31
C SER A 98 -7.16 -11.24 5.17
N ASP A 99 -7.35 -9.99 4.74
CA ASP A 99 -8.22 -9.00 5.38
C ASP A 99 -9.10 -8.30 4.32
N PRO A 100 -10.17 -8.98 3.83
CA PRO A 100 -10.95 -8.48 2.70
C PRO A 100 -11.89 -7.33 3.06
N GLY A 101 -12.09 -7.04 4.36
CA GLY A 101 -13.06 -6.06 4.86
C GLY A 101 -12.86 -4.64 4.29
N PRO A 102 -11.64 -4.07 4.37
CA PRO A 102 -11.32 -2.77 3.78
C PRO A 102 -11.59 -2.70 2.28
N ALA A 103 -11.22 -3.74 1.53
CA ALA A 103 -11.44 -3.82 0.08
C ALA A 103 -12.93 -3.87 -0.27
N ALA A 104 -13.70 -4.69 0.45
CA ALA A 104 -15.15 -4.77 0.30
C ALA A 104 -15.82 -3.41 0.58
N LYS A 105 -15.42 -2.72 1.65
CA LYS A 105 -15.94 -1.38 1.98
C LYS A 105 -15.65 -0.38 0.86
N LEU A 106 -14.42 -0.39 0.33
CA LEU A 106 -14.03 0.49 -0.78
C LEU A 106 -14.85 0.22 -2.05
N LEU A 107 -15.08 -1.04 -2.41
CA LEU A 107 -15.92 -1.40 -3.55
C LEU A 107 -17.38 -0.96 -3.34
N VAL A 108 -17.96 -1.23 -2.16
CA VAL A 108 -19.32 -0.79 -1.82
C VAL A 108 -19.45 0.73 -1.91
N THR A 109 -18.46 1.50 -1.46
CA THR A 109 -18.50 2.95 -1.59
C THR A 109 -18.31 3.41 -3.04
N ALA A 110 -17.45 2.74 -3.82
CA ALA A 110 -17.27 3.08 -5.23
C ALA A 110 -18.54 2.85 -6.08
N PHE A 111 -19.38 1.88 -5.71
CA PHE A 111 -20.64 1.58 -6.38
C PHE A 111 -21.86 2.27 -5.77
N ALA A 112 -21.73 2.86 -4.60
CA ALA A 112 -22.78 3.66 -4.01
C ALA A 112 -22.69 5.10 -4.53
N ASP A 113 -23.82 5.74 -4.83
CA ASP A 113 -23.93 7.20 -5.08
C ASP A 113 -23.63 8.03 -3.80
N ARG A 114 -22.75 7.56 -2.93
CA ARG A 114 -22.36 8.20 -1.69
C ARG A 114 -20.88 8.51 -1.74
N GLU A 115 -20.56 9.79 -1.67
CA GLU A 115 -19.17 10.24 -1.54
C GLU A 115 -18.50 9.55 -0.35
N TYR A 116 -17.33 8.94 -0.62
CA TYR A 116 -16.48 8.37 0.42
C TYR A 116 -16.03 9.47 1.37
N TYR A 117 -16.62 9.51 2.57
CA TYR A 117 -16.08 10.30 3.66
C TYR A 117 -15.00 9.47 4.37
N CYS A 118 -13.72 9.82 4.17
CA CYS A 118 -12.67 9.29 5.01
C CYS A 118 -12.92 9.85 6.41
N ALA A 119 -13.36 9.01 7.35
CA ALA A 119 -13.37 9.39 8.75
C ALA A 119 -11.91 9.65 9.15
N CYS A 120 -11.62 10.92 9.42
CA CYS A 120 -10.35 11.38 9.99
C CYS A 120 -10.04 10.64 11.28
#